data_AF-A0AAN8G3C4-F1
#
_entry.id   AF-A0AAN8G3C4-F1
#
_cell.length_a   1.000
_cell.length_b   1.000
_cell.length_c   1.000
_cell.angle_alpha   90.00
_cell.angle_beta   90.00
_cell.angle_gamma   90.00
#
_symmetry.space_group_name_H-M   'P 1'
#
loop_
_entity.id
_entity.type
_entity.pdbx_description
1 polymer ?
#
loop_
_entity_poly.entity_id
_entity_poly.type
_entity_poly.pdbx_seq_one_letter_code
_entity_poly.pdbx_strand_id
1 'polypeptide(L)'
;MFPGKTRLDKDKVKKILSQDVKARCRLIMTTLFENHCGNTEEMRKRLPKVLESTFRCYDGDCSKCRSHSVVCGGGIINNWRNRSMYLASNKVDSLNMNENDKSILSEILKIRMSEAALEKTKFQTNTQKCEAINRSLSVSLPKNVNYGRNAMGRLSSTILRSNDGIKSATEQKAKLLGAPLSPKTRYSLRQIERESLYHREYQTRPEVQRQALLLRGRKLHEFREYKIYCAVESGYRY
;
A
#
# COMPACT_ATOMS: atom_id res chain seq x y z
N MET A 1 15.11 18.65 -12.28
CA MET A 1 14.69 17.32 -11.75
C MET A 1 14.75 16.17 -12.78
N PHE A 2 13.97 16.23 -13.87
CA PHE A 2 13.68 15.04 -14.69
C PHE A 2 14.61 14.91 -15.91
N PRO A 3 15.33 13.78 -16.08
CA PRO A 3 16.07 13.50 -17.31
C PRO A 3 15.12 13.31 -18.51
N GLY A 4 15.54 13.76 -19.69
CA GLY A 4 14.77 13.64 -20.93
C GLY A 4 15.01 14.80 -21.89
N LYS A 5 15.04 14.52 -23.20
CA LYS A 5 15.24 15.54 -24.25
C LYS A 5 13.94 16.31 -24.50
N THR A 6 12.80 15.62 -24.53
CA THR A 6 11.49 16.24 -24.79
C THR A 6 10.72 16.51 -23.51
N ARG A 7 9.71 17.38 -23.59
CA ARG A 7 8.74 17.60 -22.49
C ARG A 7 8.00 16.31 -22.14
N LEU A 8 7.63 15.51 -23.14
CA LEU A 8 6.93 14.23 -22.94
C LEU A 8 7.78 13.22 -22.15
N ASP A 9 9.09 13.17 -22.41
CA ASP A 9 10.02 12.31 -21.66
C ASP A 9 10.10 12.75 -20.19
N LYS A 10 10.22 14.06 -19.96
CA LYS A 10 10.25 14.63 -18.61
C LYS A 10 8.96 14.35 -17.85
N ASP A 11 7.81 14.48 -18.50
CA ASP A 11 6.49 14.17 -17.92
C ASP A 11 6.34 12.68 -17.61
N LYS A 12 6.92 11.80 -18.43
CA LYS A 12 6.95 10.36 -18.17
C LYS A 12 7.75 10.06 -16.89
N VAL A 13 8.96 10.61 -16.75
CA VAL A 13 9.79 10.40 -15.56
C VAL A 13 9.12 11.00 -14.32
N LYS A 14 8.49 12.17 -14.44
CA LYS A 14 7.70 12.77 -13.36
C LYS A 14 6.59 11.84 -12.85
N LYS A 15 5.83 11.23 -13.77
CA LYS A 15 4.77 10.27 -13.42
C LYS A 15 5.34 9.03 -12.72
N ILE A 16 6.45 8.49 -13.22
CA ILE A 16 7.14 7.33 -12.62
C ILE A 16 7.61 7.68 -11.20
N LEU A 17 8.28 8.82 -11.03
CA LEU A 17 8.76 9.27 -9.71
C LEU A 17 7.61 9.47 -8.73
N SER A 18 6.50 10.07 -9.17
CA SER A 18 5.32 10.25 -8.31
C SER A 18 4.76 8.92 -7.80
N GLN A 19 4.71 7.90 -8.67
CA GLN A 19 4.28 6.55 -8.28
C GLN A 19 5.29 5.90 -7.33
N ASP A 20 6.59 6.07 -7.59
CA ASP A 20 7.66 5.54 -6.74
C ASP A 20 7.63 6.15 -5.34
N VAL A 21 7.61 7.47 -5.22
CA VAL A 21 7.56 8.17 -3.93
C VAL A 21 6.35 7.72 -3.12
N LYS A 22 5.18 7.62 -3.76
CA LYS A 22 3.96 7.12 -3.09
C LYS A 22 4.13 5.67 -2.59
N ALA A 23 4.70 4.80 -3.41
CA ALA A 23 4.91 3.40 -3.06
C ALA A 23 5.97 3.23 -1.97
N ARG A 24 7.11 3.94 -2.08
CA ARG A 24 8.19 3.94 -1.09
C ARG A 24 7.71 4.44 0.26
N CYS A 25 7.02 5.58 0.31
CA CYS A 25 6.48 6.11 1.57
C CYS A 25 5.51 5.13 2.21
N ARG A 26 4.64 4.48 1.42
CA ARG A 26 3.75 3.43 1.94
C ARG A 26 4.54 2.27 2.54
N LEU A 27 5.54 1.76 1.83
CA LEU A 27 6.37 0.65 2.29
C LEU A 27 7.11 1.02 3.57
N ILE A 28 7.75 2.20 3.62
CA ILE A 28 8.44 2.70 4.81
C ILE A 28 7.52 2.73 6.01
N MET A 29 6.33 3.33 5.88
CA MET A 29 5.39 3.42 6.99
C MET A 29 4.93 2.03 7.44
N THR A 30 4.57 1.14 6.51
CA THR A 30 4.18 -0.24 6.82
C THR A 30 5.29 -0.98 7.57
N THR A 31 6.53 -0.92 7.09
CA THR A 31 7.68 -1.56 7.76
C THR A 31 7.96 -0.96 9.13
N LEU A 32 7.83 0.36 9.31
CA LEU A 32 7.96 0.97 10.64
C LEU A 32 6.88 0.48 11.60
N PHE A 33 5.63 0.37 11.14
CA PHE A 33 4.54 -0.15 11.94
C PHE A 33 4.78 -1.62 12.34
N GLU A 34 5.29 -2.44 11.42
CA GLU A 34 5.64 -3.84 11.67
C GLU A 34 6.80 -3.96 12.68
N ASN A 35 7.88 -3.21 12.47
CA ASN A 35 9.08 -3.25 13.32
C ASN A 35 8.83 -2.79 14.77
N HIS A 36 7.88 -1.86 14.96
CA HIS A 36 7.57 -1.29 16.26
C HIS A 36 6.23 -1.77 16.82
N CYS A 37 5.60 -2.80 16.22
CA CYS A 37 4.29 -3.32 16.65
C CYS A 37 3.21 -2.23 16.82
N GLY A 38 3.28 -1.17 16.02
CA GLY A 38 2.39 -0.01 16.13
C GLY A 38 2.64 0.95 17.28
N ASN A 39 3.78 0.85 17.98
CA ASN A 39 4.22 1.83 18.96
C ASN A 39 4.56 3.17 18.27
N THR A 40 3.59 4.08 18.26
CA THR A 40 3.71 5.38 17.59
C THR A 40 4.77 6.29 18.21
N GLU A 41 5.10 6.11 19.50
CA GLU A 41 6.12 6.90 20.20
C GLU A 41 7.53 6.59 19.69
N GLU A 42 7.85 5.29 19.56
CA GLU A 42 9.12 4.85 18.99
C GLU A 42 9.23 5.23 17.51
N MET A 43 8.13 5.06 16.77
CA MET A 43 8.07 5.47 15.37
C MET A 43 8.32 6.98 15.22
N ARG A 44 7.72 7.82 16.07
CA ARG A 44 7.92 9.27 16.08
C ARG A 44 9.39 9.64 16.27
N LYS A 45 10.09 8.97 17.20
CA LYS A 45 11.53 9.18 17.44
C LYS A 45 12.39 8.76 16.25
N ARG A 46 11.99 7.71 15.53
CA ARG A 46 12.75 7.14 14.42
C ARG A 46 12.51 7.86 13.09
N LEU A 47 11.29 8.31 12.85
CA LEU A 47 10.80 8.83 11.57
C LEU A 47 11.64 9.99 10.98
N PRO A 48 12.13 10.97 11.75
CA PRO A 48 12.97 12.05 11.21
C PRO A 48 14.23 11.54 10.51
N LYS A 49 14.92 10.55 11.10
CA LYS A 49 16.13 9.94 10.52
C LYS A 49 15.81 9.12 9.26
N VAL A 50 14.66 8.45 9.25
CA VAL A 50 14.17 7.70 8.08
C VAL A 50 13.83 8.66 6.93
N LEU A 51 13.15 9.77 7.23
CA LEU A 51 12.84 10.82 6.27
C LEU A 51 14.11 11.42 5.66
N GLU A 52 15.08 11.81 6.49
CA GLU A 52 16.35 12.37 6.02
C GLU A 52 17.10 11.40 5.11
N SER A 53 17.25 10.13 5.53
CA SER A 53 17.93 9.12 4.71
C SER A 53 17.17 8.80 3.42
N THR A 54 15.85 8.88 3.42
CA THR A 54 15.00 8.69 2.23
C THR A 54 15.21 9.82 1.23
N PHE A 55 15.21 11.07 1.71
CA PHE A 55 15.50 12.25 0.91
C PHE A 55 16.90 12.18 0.28
N ARG A 56 17.95 11.96 1.09
CA ARG A 56 19.34 11.80 0.62
C ARG A 56 19.46 10.70 -0.43
N CYS A 57 18.77 9.58 -0.22
CA CYS A 57 18.79 8.46 -1.16
C CYS A 57 18.21 8.83 -2.53
N TYR A 58 17.18 9.69 -2.60
CA TYR A 58 16.68 10.22 -3.87
C TYR A 58 17.65 11.22 -4.51
N ASP A 59 18.43 11.95 -3.70
CA ASP A 59 19.52 12.82 -4.15
C ASP A 59 20.77 12.05 -4.62
N GLY A 60 20.78 10.72 -4.43
CA GLY A 60 21.89 9.84 -4.81
C GLY A 60 22.84 9.52 -3.66
N ASP A 61 22.72 10.19 -2.51
CA ASP A 61 23.48 9.88 -1.30
C ASP A 61 22.85 8.73 -0.52
N CYS A 62 23.46 7.54 -0.60
CA CYS A 62 23.02 6.35 0.14
C CYS A 62 23.78 6.12 1.46
N SER A 63 24.63 7.05 1.90
CA SER A 63 25.49 6.89 3.09
C SER A 63 24.70 6.60 4.38
N LYS A 64 23.53 7.22 4.53
CA LYS A 64 22.64 7.04 5.69
C LYS A 64 21.64 5.89 5.55
N CYS A 65 21.56 5.25 4.38
CA CYS A 65 20.58 4.18 4.17
C CYS A 65 20.86 2.98 5.09
N ARG A 66 22.12 2.57 5.23
CA ARG A 66 22.50 1.40 6.04
C ARG A 66 22.08 1.54 7.51
N SER A 67 22.10 2.75 8.05
CA SER A 67 21.81 3.01 9.47
C SER A 67 20.38 3.50 9.73
N HIS A 68 19.70 4.09 8.75
CA HIS A 68 18.42 4.79 8.96
C HIS A 68 17.31 4.39 8.00
N SER A 69 17.61 3.83 6.83
CA SER A 69 16.55 3.32 5.94
C SER A 69 15.96 2.04 6.53
N VAL A 70 14.65 1.88 6.33
CA VAL A 70 13.92 0.65 6.70
C VAL A 70 13.56 -0.21 5.49
N VAL A 71 13.78 0.27 4.27
CA VAL A 71 13.35 -0.40 3.02
C VAL A 71 14.49 -0.70 2.04
N CYS A 72 15.70 -0.22 2.32
CA CYS A 72 16.88 -0.49 1.50
C CYS A 72 18.15 -0.48 2.36
N GLY A 73 19.18 -1.24 1.94
CA GLY A 73 20.46 -1.32 2.65
C GLY A 73 21.47 -0.24 2.24
N GLY A 74 21.22 0.48 1.14
CA GLY A 74 22.15 1.47 0.59
C GLY A 74 23.25 0.84 -0.27
N GLY A 75 24.30 1.63 -0.55
CA GLY A 75 25.42 1.24 -1.40
C GLY A 75 25.07 1.10 -2.89
N ILE A 76 25.91 0.38 -3.64
CA ILE A 76 25.76 0.24 -5.10
C ILE A 76 24.66 -0.78 -5.45
N ILE A 77 24.60 -1.90 -4.72
CA ILE A 77 23.71 -3.03 -5.06
C ILE A 77 22.35 -2.88 -4.37
N ASN A 78 22.34 -2.54 -3.07
CA ASN A 78 21.15 -2.56 -2.22
C ASN A 78 20.48 -1.18 -2.04
N ASN A 79 20.77 -0.22 -2.91
CA ASN A 79 20.07 1.07 -2.88
C ASN A 79 18.61 0.96 -3.35
N TRP A 80 17.85 2.02 -3.07
CA TRP A 80 16.45 2.08 -3.46
C TRP A 80 16.25 2.08 -4.98
N ARG A 81 17.15 2.68 -5.75
CA ARG A 81 17.00 2.81 -7.21
C ARG A 81 16.92 1.45 -7.88
N ASN A 82 17.79 0.51 -7.49
CA ASN A 82 17.79 -0.86 -8.00
C ASN A 82 16.64 -1.71 -7.46
N ARG A 83 16.20 -1.44 -6.23
CA ARG A 83 15.09 -2.19 -5.58
C ARG A 83 13.71 -1.71 -6.01
N SER A 84 13.59 -0.46 -6.45
CA SER A 84 12.32 0.14 -6.81
C SER A 84 11.73 -0.54 -8.05
N MET A 85 10.52 -1.07 -7.92
CA MET A 85 9.77 -1.58 -9.08
C MET A 85 9.47 -0.50 -10.13
N TYR A 86 9.45 0.78 -9.73
CA TYR A 86 9.14 1.90 -10.62
C TYR A 86 10.41 2.45 -11.28
N LEU A 87 11.44 2.77 -10.50
CA LEU A 87 12.67 3.37 -11.02
C LEU A 87 13.50 2.33 -11.77
N ALA A 88 13.73 1.13 -11.22
CA ALA A 88 14.55 0.11 -11.85
C ALA A 88 13.93 -0.37 -13.17
N SER A 89 12.63 -0.68 -13.18
CA SER A 89 11.93 -1.17 -14.38
C SER A 89 11.88 -0.14 -15.52
N ASN A 90 12.03 1.16 -15.18
CA ASN A 90 12.04 2.23 -16.16
C ASN A 90 13.43 2.85 -16.37
N LYS A 91 14.50 2.24 -15.84
CA LYS A 91 15.89 2.68 -15.98
C LYS A 91 16.10 4.16 -15.63
N VAL A 92 15.50 4.59 -14.51
CA VAL A 92 15.66 5.97 -14.01
C VAL A 92 16.84 6.02 -13.05
N ASP A 93 18.02 6.26 -13.60
CA ASP A 93 19.29 6.08 -12.88
C ASP A 93 19.69 7.31 -12.04
N SER A 94 19.34 8.53 -12.49
CA SER A 94 19.60 9.77 -11.75
C SER A 94 18.41 10.72 -11.80
N LEU A 95 18.28 11.54 -10.74
CA LEU A 95 17.39 12.70 -10.72
C LEU A 95 18.30 13.93 -10.67
N ASN A 96 18.29 14.75 -11.72
CA ASN A 96 19.11 15.97 -11.79
C ASN A 96 18.37 17.08 -11.01
N MET A 97 18.35 16.97 -9.68
CA MET A 97 17.64 17.88 -8.78
C MET A 97 18.44 19.15 -8.53
N ASN A 98 17.81 20.31 -8.70
CA ASN A 98 18.32 21.57 -8.14
C ASN A 98 17.80 21.78 -6.71
N GLU A 99 18.24 22.84 -6.04
CA GLU A 99 17.83 23.12 -4.66
C GLU A 99 16.31 23.33 -4.50
N ASN A 100 15.64 23.89 -5.51
CA ASN A 100 14.18 24.02 -5.49
C ASN A 100 13.49 22.65 -5.59
N ASP A 101 13.96 21.76 -6.47
CA ASP A 101 13.45 20.39 -6.61
C ASP A 101 13.63 19.60 -5.31
N LYS A 102 14.77 19.78 -4.64
CA LYS A 102 15.06 19.19 -3.33
C LYS A 102 14.06 19.65 -2.27
N SER A 103 13.78 20.96 -2.22
CA SER A 103 12.78 21.52 -1.31
C SER A 103 11.39 20.93 -1.57
N ILE A 104 10.95 20.87 -2.83
CA ILE A 104 9.66 20.28 -3.22
C ILE A 104 9.58 18.80 -2.84
N LEU A 105 10.62 18.02 -3.10
CA LEU A 105 10.64 16.60 -2.74
C LEU A 105 10.57 16.39 -1.23
N SER A 106 11.31 17.18 -0.46
CA SER A 106 11.25 17.18 1.01
C SER A 106 9.82 17.43 1.51
N GLU A 107 9.14 18.45 0.99
CA GLU A 107 7.74 18.74 1.36
C GLU A 107 6.79 17.61 0.97
N ILE A 108 6.94 17.03 -0.23
CA ILE A 108 6.14 15.87 -0.66
C ILE A 108 6.32 14.68 0.29
N LEU A 109 7.56 14.41 0.72
CA LEU A 109 7.84 13.33 1.66
C LEU A 109 7.20 13.62 3.03
N LYS A 110 7.31 14.85 3.54
CA LYS A 110 6.70 15.27 4.82
C LYS A 110 5.18 15.11 4.86
N ILE A 111 4.48 15.25 3.73
CA ILE A 111 3.02 14.98 3.66
C ILE A 111 2.68 13.56 4.17
N ARG A 112 3.58 12.59 3.97
CA ARG A 112 3.37 11.18 4.31
C ARG A 112 4.21 10.69 5.47
N MET A 113 5.34 11.32 5.73
CA MET A 113 6.38 10.91 6.67
C MET A 113 6.68 12.01 7.70
N SER A 114 5.65 12.74 8.12
CA SER A 114 5.71 13.64 9.27
C SER A 114 5.04 13.02 10.48
N GLU A 115 5.34 13.57 11.65
CA GLU A 115 4.67 13.20 12.90
C GLU A 115 3.15 13.44 12.82
N ALA A 116 2.72 14.57 12.24
CA ALA A 116 1.30 14.85 12.03
C ALA A 116 0.63 13.82 11.10
N ALA A 117 1.34 13.34 10.07
CA ALA A 117 0.85 12.27 9.21
C ALA A 117 0.79 10.92 9.93
N LEU A 118 1.78 10.61 10.77
CA LEU A 118 1.80 9.40 11.60
C LEU A 118 0.58 9.38 12.55
N GLU A 119 0.30 10.48 13.23
CA GLU A 119 -0.84 10.59 14.16
C GLU A 119 -2.18 10.34 13.43
N LYS A 120 -2.36 10.94 12.25
CA LYS A 120 -3.56 10.74 11.41
C LYS A 120 -3.69 9.31 10.87
N THR A 121 -2.58 8.58 10.76
CA THR A 121 -2.54 7.24 10.15
C THR A 121 -2.25 6.11 11.14
N LYS A 122 -2.22 6.39 12.45
CA LYS A 122 -1.85 5.45 13.52
C LYS A 122 -2.64 4.15 13.53
N PHE A 123 -3.90 4.19 13.12
CA PHE A 123 -4.77 3.00 13.07
C PHE A 123 -4.61 2.16 11.79
N GLN A 124 -3.76 2.60 10.85
CA GLN A 124 -3.58 1.98 9.53
C GLN A 124 -4.89 1.68 8.80
N THR A 125 -5.91 2.49 9.04
CA THR A 125 -7.19 2.43 8.36
C THR A 125 -7.02 3.06 6.98
N ASN A 126 -7.67 2.46 5.98
CA ASN A 126 -7.72 3.01 4.64
C ASN A 126 -9.16 2.86 4.14
N THR A 127 -9.49 3.59 3.07
CA THR A 127 -10.84 3.58 2.49
C THR A 127 -11.35 2.17 2.23
N GLN A 128 -10.50 1.29 1.69
CA GLN A 128 -10.87 -0.10 1.40
C GLN A 128 -11.18 -0.91 2.67
N LYS A 129 -10.39 -0.73 3.75
CA LYS A 129 -10.67 -1.36 5.05
C LYS A 129 -11.99 -0.83 5.64
N CYS A 130 -12.21 0.48 5.60
CA CYS A 130 -13.45 1.08 6.09
C CYS A 130 -14.66 0.60 5.29
N GLU A 131 -14.57 0.57 3.95
CA GLU A 131 -15.62 0.06 3.07
C GLU A 131 -15.89 -1.44 3.29
N ALA A 132 -14.85 -2.25 3.49
CA ALA A 132 -15.00 -3.68 3.76
C ALA A 132 -15.74 -3.94 5.07
N ILE A 133 -15.42 -3.19 6.14
CA ILE A 133 -16.16 -3.27 7.41
C ILE A 133 -17.59 -2.76 7.22
N ASN A 134 -17.79 -1.61 6.58
CA ASN A 134 -19.12 -1.05 6.35
C ASN A 134 -20.01 -2.00 5.53
N ARG A 135 -19.45 -2.66 4.50
CA ARG A 135 -20.17 -3.70 3.74
C ARG A 135 -20.51 -4.89 4.62
N SER A 136 -19.55 -5.38 5.40
CA SER A 136 -19.77 -6.51 6.31
C SER A 136 -20.86 -6.22 7.36
N LEU A 137 -20.87 -4.99 7.89
CA LEU A 137 -21.91 -4.50 8.79
C LEU A 137 -23.25 -4.35 8.08
N SER A 138 -23.28 -3.78 6.88
CA SER A 138 -24.54 -3.63 6.11
C SER A 138 -25.18 -4.96 5.77
N VAL A 139 -24.37 -6.02 5.54
CA VAL A 139 -24.88 -7.38 5.34
C VAL A 139 -25.41 -7.98 6.65
N SER A 140 -24.73 -7.75 7.77
CA SER A 140 -25.14 -8.28 9.08
C SER A 140 -26.33 -7.54 9.67
N LEU A 141 -26.42 -6.23 9.42
CA LEU A 141 -27.42 -5.29 9.92
C LEU A 141 -27.98 -4.48 8.73
N PRO A 142 -28.83 -5.08 7.88
CA PRO A 142 -29.44 -4.37 6.77
C PRO A 142 -30.34 -3.24 7.27
N LYS A 143 -30.32 -2.10 6.57
CA LYS A 143 -31.08 -0.90 6.96
C LYS A 143 -32.59 -1.10 7.00
N ASN A 144 -33.10 -2.08 6.25
CA ASN A 144 -34.51 -2.39 6.12
C ASN A 144 -35.00 -3.45 7.13
N VAL A 145 -34.16 -3.92 8.05
CA VAL A 145 -34.52 -4.94 9.04
C VAL A 145 -34.24 -4.43 10.44
N ASN A 146 -35.24 -4.47 11.31
CA ASN A 146 -35.10 -4.08 12.71
C ASN A 146 -34.72 -5.30 13.58
N TYR A 147 -33.56 -5.24 14.23
CA TYR A 147 -33.02 -6.29 15.11
C TYR A 147 -33.06 -5.86 16.58
N GLY A 148 -34.24 -5.50 17.10
CA GLY A 148 -34.38 -4.89 18.43
C GLY A 148 -33.73 -5.66 19.59
N ARG A 149 -33.75 -7.00 19.59
CA ARG A 149 -33.17 -7.82 20.68
C ARG A 149 -31.71 -8.22 20.46
N ASN A 150 -31.25 -8.32 19.21
CA ASN A 150 -29.96 -8.96 18.88
C ASN A 150 -29.04 -8.12 17.99
N ALA A 151 -29.38 -6.86 17.68
CA ALA A 151 -28.55 -5.97 16.88
C ALA A 151 -27.10 -5.87 17.40
N MET A 152 -26.93 -5.66 18.71
CA MET A 152 -25.59 -5.55 19.32
C MET A 152 -24.79 -6.85 19.25
N GLY A 153 -25.46 -7.99 19.40
CA GLY A 153 -24.82 -9.30 19.25
C GLY A 153 -24.35 -9.54 17.81
N ARG A 154 -25.17 -9.17 16.82
CA ARG A 154 -24.82 -9.24 15.39
C ARG A 154 -23.67 -8.30 15.04
N LEU A 155 -23.72 -7.05 15.53
CA LEU A 155 -22.64 -6.06 15.38
C LEU A 155 -21.31 -6.61 15.89
N SER A 156 -21.30 -7.03 17.16
CA SER A 156 -20.09 -7.51 17.84
C SER A 156 -19.53 -8.78 17.20
N SER A 157 -20.40 -9.71 16.82
CA SER A 157 -20.01 -10.95 16.12
C SER A 157 -19.41 -10.66 14.74
N THR A 158 -19.93 -9.67 14.02
CA THR A 158 -19.35 -9.24 12.73
C THR A 158 -17.99 -8.58 12.92
N ILE A 159 -17.85 -7.65 13.88
CA ILE A 159 -16.57 -7.00 14.18
C ILE A 159 -15.51 -8.05 14.55
N LEU A 160 -15.84 -9.00 15.43
CA LEU A 160 -14.92 -10.06 15.84
C LEU A 160 -14.48 -10.91 14.64
N ARG A 161 -15.43 -11.34 13.80
CA ARG A 161 -15.11 -12.11 12.58
C ARG A 161 -14.25 -11.33 11.60
N SER A 162 -14.47 -10.03 11.46
CA SER A 162 -13.68 -9.18 10.56
C SER A 162 -12.26 -8.97 11.04
N ASN A 163 -12.03 -8.95 12.35
CA ASN A 163 -10.71 -8.77 12.95
C ASN A 163 -9.92 -10.09 13.00
N ASP A 164 -10.54 -11.16 13.51
CA ASP A 164 -9.85 -12.41 13.85
C ASP A 164 -10.00 -13.49 12.76
N GLY A 165 -10.87 -13.26 11.78
CA GLY A 165 -11.27 -14.25 10.79
C GLY A 165 -12.38 -15.18 11.26
N ILE A 166 -12.97 -15.90 10.31
CA ILE A 166 -14.19 -16.70 10.53
C ILE A 166 -13.94 -17.85 11.51
N LYS A 167 -12.84 -18.58 11.34
CA LYS A 167 -12.49 -19.73 12.18
C LYS A 167 -12.27 -19.30 13.62
N SER A 168 -11.31 -18.42 13.87
CA SER A 168 -10.92 -17.97 15.21
C SER A 168 -12.12 -17.39 15.96
N ALA A 169 -12.89 -16.50 15.33
CA ALA A 169 -14.09 -15.92 15.94
C ALA A 169 -15.14 -16.97 16.29
N THR A 170 -15.32 -18.01 15.46
CA THR A 170 -16.30 -19.07 15.70
C THR A 170 -15.84 -20.00 16.83
N GLU A 171 -14.56 -20.37 16.86
CA GLU A 171 -13.96 -21.17 17.93
C GLU A 171 -14.01 -20.45 19.28
N GLN A 172 -13.69 -19.15 19.31
CA GLN A 172 -13.78 -18.33 20.53
C GLN A 172 -15.22 -18.28 21.07
N LYS A 173 -16.20 -17.99 20.20
CA LYS A 173 -17.62 -17.96 20.61
C LYS A 173 -18.10 -19.31 21.13
N ALA A 174 -17.75 -20.40 20.44
CA ALA A 174 -18.11 -21.76 20.84
C ALA A 174 -17.50 -22.12 22.20
N LYS A 175 -16.24 -21.75 22.44
CA LYS A 175 -15.55 -21.95 23.72
C LYS A 175 -16.24 -21.17 24.85
N LEU A 176 -16.57 -19.90 24.62
CA LEU A 176 -17.24 -19.06 25.63
C LEU A 176 -18.64 -19.55 25.98
N LEU A 177 -19.36 -20.15 25.03
CA LEU A 177 -20.68 -20.74 25.25
C LEU A 177 -20.63 -22.14 25.89
N GLY A 178 -19.44 -22.68 26.16
CA GLY A 178 -19.29 -24.06 26.66
C GLY A 178 -19.72 -25.13 25.65
N ALA A 179 -19.85 -24.78 24.37
CA ALA A 179 -20.37 -25.64 23.30
C ALA A 179 -19.24 -25.97 22.30
N PRO A 180 -18.38 -26.97 22.59
CA PRO A 180 -17.24 -27.27 21.74
C PRO A 180 -17.68 -27.70 20.33
N LEU A 181 -17.01 -27.13 19.32
CA LEU A 181 -17.28 -27.48 17.92
C LEU A 181 -16.94 -28.94 17.63
N SER A 182 -17.77 -29.60 16.82
CA SER A 182 -17.51 -30.96 16.32
C SER A 182 -16.22 -31.04 15.48
N PRO A 183 -15.58 -32.21 15.39
CA PRO A 183 -14.40 -32.41 14.53
C PRO A 183 -14.64 -32.03 13.07
N LYS A 184 -15.83 -32.35 12.53
CA LYS A 184 -16.22 -32.02 11.15
C LYS A 184 -16.28 -30.50 10.95
N THR A 185 -16.91 -29.77 11.87
CA THR A 185 -17.00 -28.30 11.81
C THR A 185 -15.61 -27.66 11.88
N ARG A 186 -14.74 -28.13 12.78
CA ARG A 186 -13.36 -27.64 12.87
C ARG A 186 -12.58 -27.88 11.59
N TYR A 187 -12.76 -29.03 10.95
CA TYR A 187 -12.13 -29.30 9.65
C TYR A 187 -12.59 -28.32 8.58
N SER A 188 -13.90 -28.07 8.44
CA SER A 188 -14.43 -27.11 7.47
C SER A 188 -13.93 -25.69 7.73
N LEU A 189 -13.87 -25.24 8.99
CA LEU A 189 -13.35 -23.91 9.32
C LEU A 189 -11.86 -23.77 8.96
N ARG A 190 -11.06 -24.83 9.13
CA ARG A 190 -9.66 -24.85 8.69
C ARG A 190 -9.51 -24.74 7.17
N GLN A 191 -10.40 -25.36 6.39
CA GLN A 191 -10.37 -25.24 4.94
C GLN A 191 -10.67 -23.80 4.49
N ILE A 192 -11.71 -23.17 5.05
CA ILE A 192 -12.06 -21.77 4.77
C ILE A 192 -10.88 -20.83 5.09
N GLU A 193 -10.23 -21.03 6.25
CA GLU A 193 -9.05 -20.25 6.63
C GLU A 193 -7.89 -20.46 5.65
N ARG A 194 -7.59 -21.71 5.27
CA ARG A 194 -6.52 -22.04 4.33
C ARG A 194 -6.73 -21.39 2.97
N GLU A 195 -7.94 -21.46 2.41
CA GLU A 195 -8.28 -20.82 1.14
C GLU A 195 -8.13 -19.29 1.23
N SER A 196 -8.62 -18.70 2.33
CA SER A 196 -8.49 -17.26 2.57
C SER A 196 -7.03 -16.81 2.65
N LEU A 197 -6.19 -17.56 3.36
CA LEU A 197 -4.75 -17.30 3.46
C LEU A 197 -4.07 -17.45 2.10
N TYR A 198 -4.38 -18.50 1.35
CA TYR A 198 -3.84 -18.73 0.01
C TYR A 198 -4.11 -17.54 -0.93
N HIS A 199 -5.37 -17.07 -0.98
CA HIS A 199 -5.71 -15.93 -1.82
C HIS A 199 -5.01 -14.64 -1.39
N ARG A 200 -4.85 -14.42 -0.08
CA ARG A 200 -4.14 -13.26 0.47
C ARG A 200 -2.66 -13.30 0.11
N GLU A 201 -2.00 -14.44 0.31
CA GLU A 201 -0.58 -14.64 0.00
C GLU A 201 -0.31 -14.55 -1.49
N TYR A 202 -1.17 -15.15 -2.32
CA TYR A 202 -1.01 -15.12 -3.77
C TYR A 202 -0.97 -13.68 -4.32
N GLN A 203 -1.82 -12.79 -3.79
CA GLN A 203 -1.85 -11.38 -4.22
C GLN A 203 -0.62 -10.58 -3.77
N THR A 204 0.08 -10.99 -2.70
CA THR A 204 1.26 -10.30 -2.20
C THR A 204 2.57 -10.76 -2.84
N ARG A 205 2.55 -11.85 -3.62
CA ARG A 205 3.72 -12.38 -4.32
C ARG A 205 4.35 -11.36 -5.29
N PRO A 206 5.68 -11.11 -5.23
CA PRO A 206 6.35 -10.14 -6.07
C PRO A 206 6.13 -10.34 -7.58
N GLU A 207 6.10 -11.60 -8.03
CA GLU A 207 5.86 -11.97 -9.41
C GLU A 207 4.44 -11.59 -9.88
N VAL A 208 3.44 -11.78 -9.03
CA VAL A 208 2.04 -11.41 -9.32
C VAL A 208 1.89 -9.90 -9.38
N GLN A 209 2.51 -9.17 -8.44
CA GLN A 209 2.51 -7.71 -8.44
C GLN A 209 3.24 -7.13 -9.65
N ARG A 210 4.41 -7.68 -10.00
CA ARG A 210 5.17 -7.29 -11.18
C ARG A 210 4.37 -7.53 -12.45
N GLN A 211 3.73 -8.69 -12.58
CA GLN A 211 2.91 -9.01 -13.75
C GLN A 211 1.70 -8.06 -13.85
N ALA A 212 1.04 -7.75 -12.74
CA ALA A 212 -0.04 -6.77 -12.71
C ALA A 212 0.41 -5.36 -13.14
N LEU A 213 1.62 -4.94 -12.72
CA LEU A 213 2.22 -3.67 -13.14
C LEU A 213 2.53 -3.66 -14.65
N LEU A 214 3.12 -4.74 -15.17
CA LEU A 214 3.41 -4.88 -16.59
C LEU A 214 2.14 -4.82 -17.44
N LEU A 215 1.10 -5.55 -17.03
CA LEU A 215 -0.21 -5.53 -17.69
C LEU A 215 -0.85 -4.13 -17.66
N ARG A 216 -0.75 -3.42 -16.54
CA ARG A 216 -1.24 -2.05 -16.43
C ARG A 216 -0.45 -1.09 -17.31
N GLY A 217 0.86 -1.27 -17.41
CA GLY A 217 1.74 -0.54 -18.31
C GLY A 217 1.33 -0.75 -19.78
N ARG A 218 1.07 -2.00 -20.17
CA ARG A 218 0.60 -2.35 -21.52
C ARG A 218 -0.74 -1.71 -21.84
N LYS A 219 -1.74 -1.80 -20.95
CA LYS A 219 -3.04 -1.15 -21.14
C LYS A 219 -2.94 0.38 -21.29
N LEU A 220 -2.03 1.01 -20.56
CA LEU A 220 -1.77 2.45 -20.69
C LEU A 220 -1.10 2.81 -22.02
N HIS A 221 -0.29 1.91 -22.58
CA HIS A 221 0.32 2.07 -23.90
C HIS A 221 -0.75 1.94 -24.99
N GLU A 222 -1.53 0.85 -24.97
CA GLU A 222 -2.64 0.60 -25.89
C GLU A 222 -3.64 1.77 -25.88
N PHE A 223 -4.00 2.27 -24.69
CA PHE A 223 -4.88 3.43 -24.57
C PHE A 223 -4.28 4.73 -25.14
N ARG A 224 -2.95 4.90 -25.07
CA ARG A 224 -2.27 6.04 -25.68
C ARG A 224 -2.25 5.94 -27.20
N GLU A 225 -1.94 4.76 -27.74
CA GLU A 225 -1.99 4.51 -29.18
C GLU A 225 -3.40 4.75 -29.72
N TYR A 226 -4.41 4.24 -29.02
CA TYR A 226 -5.81 4.52 -29.31
C TYR A 226 -6.13 6.03 -29.32
N LYS A 227 -5.67 6.78 -28.31
CA LYS A 227 -5.86 8.24 -28.28
C LYS A 227 -5.16 8.97 -29.43
N ILE A 228 -3.97 8.53 -29.83
CA ILE A 228 -3.24 9.11 -30.96
C ILE A 228 -4.01 8.82 -32.24
N TYR A 229 -4.43 7.58 -32.46
CA TYR A 229 -5.24 7.16 -33.61
C TYR A 229 -6.53 7.99 -33.73
N CYS A 230 -7.31 8.11 -32.65
CA CYS A 230 -8.56 8.89 -32.66
C CYS A 230 -8.34 10.41 -32.77
N ALA A 231 -7.19 10.94 -32.34
CA ALA A 231 -6.87 12.36 -32.54
C ALA A 231 -6.48 12.68 -33.99
N VAL A 232 -6.02 11.70 -34.76
CA VAL A 232 -5.72 11.84 -36.20
C VAL A 232 -7.00 11.77 -37.04
N GLU A 233 -8.00 11.00 -36.59
CA GLU A 233 -9.31 10.90 -37.27
C GLU A 233 -10.26 12.08 -37.04
N SER A 234 -9.99 12.98 -36.09
CA SER A 234 -10.86 14.16 -35.84
C SER A 234 -10.66 15.30 -36.86
N GLY A 235 -10.10 15.01 -38.03
CA GLY A 235 -10.15 15.89 -39.19
C GLY A 235 -11.56 15.91 -39.75
N TYR A 236 -12.41 16.77 -39.17
CA TYR A 236 -13.68 17.16 -39.80
C TYR A 236 -13.40 17.57 -41.25
N ARG A 237 -13.84 16.73 -42.19
CA ARG A 237 -14.02 17.10 -43.59
C ARG A 237 -15.24 18.02 -43.63
N TYR A 238 -15.00 19.32 -43.71
CA TYR A 238 -15.95 20.28 -44.27
C TYR A 238 -15.83 20.23 -45.79
#